data_AF-A0A3D8VJX7-F1
#
_entry.id   AF-A0A3D8VJX7-F1
#
_cell.length_a   1.000
_cell.length_b   1.000
_cell.length_c   1.000
_cell.angle_alpha   90.00
_cell.angle_beta   90.00
_cell.angle_gamma   90.00
#
_symmetry.space_group_name_H-M   'P 1'
#
loop_
_entity.id
_entity.type
_entity.pdbx_description
1 polymer ?
#
loop_
_entity_poly.entity_id
_entity_poly.type
_entity_poly.pdbx_seq_one_letter_code
_entity_poly.pdbx_strand_id
1 'polypeptide(L)'
;MNVLFSIANPLPQILLTPFDGPTRRRCINGFQLNSAEVDRFNVLLARVGGHALETDQLASAGRELSRPGPTDAAPPCIRQRLRWIAAVEQLLADRQWQPANDAVDTAAAIVDYARSRDDLIPDWMPQVGRLDDAIVVETAWPKLAGEVDDYLDYVRVRSREAHQRDRSPAGYAFSRADWEEVRYEEAVLAQYEKQIRESSFLPESSPIFRVH
;
A
#
# COMPACT_ATOMS: atom_id res chain seq x y z
N MET A 1 3.07 -12.84 1.93
CA MET A 1 2.03 -11.95 1.35
C MET A 1 1.28 -11.34 2.51
N ASN A 2 1.49 -10.05 2.80
CA ASN A 2 0.84 -9.40 3.94
C ASN A 2 -0.67 -9.31 3.70
N VAL A 3 -1.46 -9.67 4.72
CA VAL A 3 -2.94 -9.75 4.64
C VAL A 3 -3.56 -8.36 4.33
N LEU A 4 -2.81 -7.29 4.59
CA LEU A 4 -3.18 -5.90 4.26
C LEU A 4 -3.32 -5.65 2.74
N PHE A 5 -2.72 -6.49 1.90
CA PHE A 5 -2.69 -6.32 0.44
C PHE A 5 -3.44 -7.42 -0.32
N SER A 6 -4.29 -8.18 0.37
CA SER A 6 -5.26 -9.08 -0.27
C SER A 6 -6.18 -8.31 -1.24
N ILE A 7 -6.80 -9.00 -2.21
CA ILE A 7 -7.59 -8.45 -3.33
C ILE A 7 -8.31 -7.16 -2.90
N ALA A 8 -7.80 -6.03 -3.39
CA ALA A 8 -8.26 -4.74 -2.94
C ALA A 8 -9.70 -4.50 -3.41
N ASN A 9 -10.56 -4.01 -2.52
CA ASN A 9 -11.90 -3.57 -2.92
C ASN A 9 -11.72 -2.45 -3.95
N PRO A 10 -12.18 -2.59 -5.20
CA PRO A 10 -11.85 -1.63 -6.24
C PRO A 10 -12.46 -0.27 -5.94
N LEU A 11 -11.72 0.79 -6.25
CA LEU A 11 -12.30 2.13 -6.35
C LEU A 11 -13.25 2.21 -7.57
N PRO A 12 -14.15 3.21 -7.62
CA PRO A 12 -15.05 3.40 -8.75
C PRO A 12 -14.34 3.39 -10.10
N GLN A 13 -14.85 2.61 -11.06
CA GLN A 13 -14.23 2.43 -12.38
C GLN A 13 -14.15 3.73 -13.19
N ILE A 14 -15.03 4.70 -12.90
CA ILE A 14 -15.03 6.03 -13.53
C ILE A 14 -13.72 6.82 -13.31
N LEU A 15 -12.96 6.47 -12.27
CA LEU A 15 -11.64 7.07 -11.99
C LEU A 15 -10.56 6.56 -12.96
N LEU A 16 -10.73 5.35 -13.50
CA LEU A 16 -9.81 4.75 -14.47
C LEU A 16 -10.27 4.95 -15.91
N THR A 17 -11.58 4.84 -16.11
CA THR A 17 -12.22 4.91 -17.42
C THR A 17 -13.28 6.02 -17.38
N PRO A 18 -12.95 7.26 -17.81
CA PRO A 18 -13.91 8.35 -17.83
C PRO A 18 -15.09 8.03 -18.75
N PHE A 19 -16.24 8.65 -18.48
CA PHE A 19 -17.42 8.49 -19.32
C PHE A 19 -17.24 9.30 -20.61
N ASP A 20 -17.44 8.66 -21.75
CA ASP A 20 -17.28 9.27 -23.07
C ASP A 20 -18.59 9.98 -23.48
N GLY A 21 -18.81 11.17 -22.95
CA GLY A 21 -20.01 11.96 -23.25
C GLY A 21 -20.08 13.29 -22.51
N PRO A 22 -21.05 14.17 -22.84
CA PRO A 22 -21.16 15.46 -22.20
C PRO A 22 -21.57 15.31 -20.75
N THR A 23 -20.60 15.47 -19.84
CA THR A 23 -20.84 15.46 -18.40
C THR A 23 -20.37 16.78 -17.78
N ARG A 24 -21.11 17.25 -16.77
CA ARG A 24 -20.89 18.57 -16.12
C ARG A 24 -21.07 18.46 -14.61
N ARG A 25 -20.95 17.27 -14.04
CA ARG A 25 -21.14 17.08 -12.60
C ARG A 25 -19.96 17.70 -11.90
N ARG A 26 -20.27 18.48 -10.89
CA ARG A 26 -19.27 19.12 -10.04
C ARG A 26 -19.65 19.02 -8.57
N CYS A 27 -20.59 18.14 -8.24
CA CYS A 27 -21.13 18.05 -6.89
C CYS A 27 -21.12 16.61 -6.39
N ILE A 28 -20.75 16.44 -5.12
CA ILE A 28 -20.86 15.20 -4.35
C ILE A 28 -21.80 15.49 -3.18
N ASN A 29 -22.97 14.84 -3.12
CA ASN A 29 -23.96 15.02 -2.03
C ASN A 29 -24.26 16.48 -1.65
N GLY A 30 -24.30 17.39 -2.64
CA GLY A 30 -24.58 18.82 -2.42
C GLY A 30 -23.34 19.67 -2.12
N PHE A 31 -22.18 19.08 -1.90
CA PHE A 31 -20.90 19.79 -1.85
C PHE A 31 -20.36 20.03 -3.26
N GLN A 32 -19.96 21.26 -3.55
CA GLN A 32 -19.45 21.70 -4.85
C GLN A 32 -17.93 21.57 -4.89
N LEU A 33 -17.40 20.75 -5.80
CA LEU A 33 -15.98 20.67 -6.09
C LEU A 33 -15.52 21.95 -6.81
N ASN A 34 -14.43 22.53 -6.33
CA ASN A 34 -13.76 23.68 -6.92
C ASN A 34 -12.72 23.22 -7.95
N SER A 35 -12.79 23.74 -9.18
CA SER A 35 -11.84 23.38 -10.24
C SER A 35 -10.39 23.72 -9.87
N ALA A 36 -10.16 24.84 -9.17
CA ALA A 36 -8.81 25.21 -8.75
C ALA A 36 -8.22 24.27 -7.68
N GLU A 37 -9.06 23.66 -6.85
CA GLU A 37 -8.65 22.61 -5.90
C GLU A 37 -8.37 21.30 -6.63
N VAL A 38 -9.20 20.94 -7.61
CA VAL A 38 -8.96 19.78 -8.48
C VAL A 38 -7.64 19.94 -9.24
N ASP A 39 -7.32 21.12 -9.74
CA ASP A 39 -6.04 21.38 -10.41
C ASP A 39 -4.85 21.19 -9.46
N ARG A 40 -4.94 21.70 -8.22
CA ARG A 40 -3.91 21.47 -7.19
C ARG A 40 -3.77 19.99 -6.84
N PHE A 41 -4.89 19.28 -6.71
CA PHE A 41 -4.92 17.85 -6.48
C PHE A 41 -4.27 17.07 -7.62
N ASN A 42 -4.51 17.46 -8.88
CA ASN A 42 -3.90 16.84 -10.05
C ASN A 42 -2.38 17.06 -10.11
N VAL A 43 -1.87 18.19 -9.62
CA VAL A 43 -0.42 18.41 -9.46
C VAL A 43 0.17 17.39 -8.46
N LEU A 44 -0.52 17.12 -7.35
CA LEU A 44 -0.12 16.08 -6.40
C LEU A 44 -0.16 14.69 -7.06
N LEU A 45 -1.24 14.34 -7.76
CA LEU A 45 -1.34 13.05 -8.46
C LEU A 45 -0.19 12.86 -9.44
N ALA A 46 0.16 13.87 -10.24
CA ALA A 46 1.28 13.81 -11.16
C ALA A 46 2.62 13.55 -10.43
N ARG A 47 2.84 14.17 -9.25
CA ARG A 47 4.03 13.94 -8.43
C ARG A 47 4.15 12.50 -7.95
N VAL A 48 3.03 11.87 -7.56
CA VAL A 48 3.04 10.46 -7.12
C VAL A 48 2.96 9.46 -8.29
N GLY A 49 2.77 9.92 -9.53
CA GLY A 49 2.81 9.11 -10.75
C GLY A 49 1.44 8.77 -11.36
N GLY A 50 0.40 9.51 -10.99
CA GLY A 50 -0.94 9.41 -11.56
C GLY A 50 -1.17 10.29 -12.77
N HIS A 51 -2.36 10.13 -13.34
CA HIS A 51 -2.89 11.01 -14.38
C HIS A 51 -3.86 12.04 -13.76
N ALA A 52 -4.10 13.13 -14.49
CA ALA A 52 -5.07 14.12 -14.07
C ALA A 52 -6.49 13.56 -14.12
N LEU A 53 -7.28 13.87 -13.09
CA LEU A 53 -8.70 13.54 -13.01
C LEU A 53 -9.56 14.77 -13.30
N GLU A 54 -10.66 14.55 -14.00
CA GLU A 54 -11.66 15.58 -14.21
C GLU A 54 -12.56 15.75 -12.98
N THR A 55 -13.07 16.97 -12.78
CA THR A 55 -14.06 17.24 -11.73
C THR A 55 -15.29 16.34 -11.84
N ASP A 56 -15.70 15.99 -13.06
CA ASP A 56 -16.85 15.10 -13.28
C ASP A 56 -16.56 13.65 -12.86
N GLN A 57 -15.34 13.14 -13.10
CA GLN A 57 -14.93 11.81 -12.66
C GLN A 57 -14.99 11.71 -11.13
N LEU A 58 -14.42 12.70 -10.43
CA LEU A 58 -14.45 12.77 -8.97
C LEU A 58 -15.88 12.87 -8.43
N ALA A 59 -16.70 13.75 -9.02
CA ALA A 59 -18.09 13.90 -8.64
C ALA A 59 -18.90 12.61 -8.85
N SER A 60 -18.68 11.93 -9.98
CA SER A 60 -19.34 10.67 -10.31
C SER A 60 -18.90 9.54 -9.39
N ALA A 61 -17.60 9.42 -9.10
CA ALA A 61 -17.05 8.44 -8.16
C ALA A 61 -17.64 8.63 -6.75
N GLY A 62 -17.65 9.87 -6.24
CA GLY A 62 -18.25 10.18 -4.94
C GLY A 62 -19.73 9.78 -4.89
N ARG A 63 -20.53 10.11 -5.91
CA ARG A 63 -21.95 9.74 -5.93
C ARG A 63 -22.18 8.23 -6.05
N GLU A 64 -21.33 7.51 -6.75
CA GLU A 64 -21.40 6.05 -6.82
C GLU A 64 -21.17 5.40 -5.44
N LEU A 65 -20.23 5.95 -4.68
CA LEU A 65 -19.91 5.50 -3.33
C LEU A 65 -20.93 5.95 -2.28
N SER A 66 -21.66 7.04 -2.55
CA SER A 66 -22.68 7.62 -1.67
C SER A 66 -24.02 6.87 -1.66
N ARG A 67 -24.04 5.59 -2.04
CA ARG A 67 -25.29 4.83 -2.15
C ARG A 67 -25.91 4.62 -0.76
N PRO A 68 -27.24 4.73 -0.62
CA PRO A 68 -27.91 4.51 0.65
C PRO A 68 -27.59 3.10 1.18
N GLY A 69 -26.95 3.05 2.35
CA GLY A 69 -26.66 1.84 3.09
C GLY A 69 -27.15 1.98 4.53
N PRO A 70 -27.17 0.90 5.32
CA PRO A 70 -27.63 0.94 6.71
C PRO A 70 -26.72 1.73 7.65
N THR A 71 -25.57 2.22 7.17
CA THR A 71 -24.56 2.94 7.95
C THR A 71 -23.94 4.08 7.16
N ASP A 72 -23.59 5.17 7.85
CA ASP A 72 -22.82 6.31 7.32
C ASP A 72 -21.31 6.01 7.20
N ALA A 73 -20.89 4.77 7.48
CA ALA A 73 -19.49 4.38 7.42
C ALA A 73 -18.91 4.47 5.99
N ALA A 74 -17.65 4.89 5.89
CA ALA A 74 -16.91 4.90 4.63
C ALA A 74 -16.92 3.51 3.95
N PRO A 75 -17.12 3.39 2.63
CA PRO A 75 -17.06 2.15 1.88
C PRO A 75 -15.78 1.33 2.11
N PRO A 76 -15.82 -0.01 1.93
CA PRO A 76 -14.67 -0.87 2.14
C PRO A 76 -13.41 -0.47 1.35
N CYS A 77 -13.55 0.05 0.14
CA CYS A 77 -12.42 0.52 -0.67
C CYS A 77 -11.68 1.69 -0.01
N ILE A 78 -12.39 2.73 0.46
CA ILE A 78 -11.81 3.87 1.19
C ILE A 78 -11.15 3.38 2.48
N ARG A 79 -11.86 2.61 3.31
CA ARG A 79 -11.29 2.09 4.58
C ARG A 79 -10.03 1.26 4.36
N GLN A 80 -9.95 0.51 3.27
CA GLN A 80 -8.76 -0.27 2.94
C GLN A 80 -7.57 0.66 2.66
N ARG A 81 -7.76 1.73 1.90
CA ARG A 81 -6.70 2.71 1.58
C ARG A 81 -6.28 3.53 2.80
N LEU A 82 -7.21 3.83 3.71
CA LEU A 82 -6.86 4.45 4.99
C LEU A 82 -5.93 3.57 5.84
N ARG A 83 -6.09 2.24 5.79
CA ARG A 83 -5.13 1.32 6.45
C ARG A 83 -3.77 1.33 5.76
N TRP A 84 -3.72 1.53 4.44
CA TRP A 84 -2.47 1.68 3.71
C TRP A 84 -1.76 2.98 4.11
N ILE A 85 -2.49 4.09 4.19
CA ILE A 85 -1.94 5.37 4.69
C ILE A 85 -1.38 5.20 6.10
N ALA A 86 -2.11 4.54 7.00
CA ALA A 86 -1.62 4.28 8.36
C ALA A 86 -0.32 3.44 8.39
N ALA A 87 -0.15 2.50 7.45
CA ALA A 87 1.10 1.75 7.32
C ALA A 87 2.24 2.63 6.81
N VAL A 88 1.97 3.51 5.84
CA VAL A 88 2.94 4.49 5.33
C VAL A 88 3.35 5.49 6.42
N GLU A 89 2.41 5.93 7.26
CA GLU A 89 2.72 6.79 8.41
C GLU A 89 3.66 6.11 9.41
N GLN A 90 3.42 4.82 9.71
CA GLN A 90 4.31 4.05 10.58
C GLN A 90 5.70 3.88 9.99
N LEU A 91 5.77 3.59 8.68
CA LEU A 91 7.01 3.47 7.93
C LEU A 91 7.86 4.74 8.02
N LEU A 92 7.26 5.92 7.87
CA LEU A 92 7.98 7.20 7.99
C LEU A 92 8.31 7.57 9.45
N ALA A 93 7.53 7.10 10.42
CA ALA A 93 7.76 7.41 11.83
C ALA A 93 8.88 6.56 12.46
N ASP A 94 9.18 5.39 11.88
CA ASP A 94 10.21 4.49 12.42
C ASP A 94 11.62 4.96 12.06
N ARG A 95 12.35 5.48 13.05
CA ARG A 95 13.72 6.01 12.87
C ARG A 95 14.77 4.94 12.55
N GLN A 96 14.48 3.67 12.84
CA GLN A 96 15.40 2.56 12.55
C GLN A 96 15.20 2.01 11.13
N TRP A 97 14.09 2.38 10.49
CA TRP A 97 13.82 2.11 9.10
C TRP A 97 14.27 3.30 8.24
N GLN A 98 15.12 3.05 7.25
CA GLN A 98 15.53 4.05 6.27
C GLN A 98 14.93 3.63 4.93
N PRO A 99 13.79 4.21 4.51
CA PRO A 99 13.17 3.82 3.25
C PRO A 99 14.05 4.22 2.05
N ALA A 100 13.87 3.52 0.93
CA ALA A 100 14.48 3.95 -0.33
C ALA A 100 14.08 5.39 -0.67
N ASN A 101 15.00 6.20 -1.20
CA ASN A 101 14.79 7.64 -1.40
C ASN A 101 13.52 7.99 -2.20
N ASP A 102 13.25 7.22 -3.27
CA ASP A 102 12.06 7.38 -4.11
C ASP A 102 10.76 7.02 -3.37
N ALA A 103 10.81 6.03 -2.48
CA ALA A 103 9.71 5.68 -1.60
C ALA A 103 9.50 6.73 -0.49
N VAL A 104 10.56 7.33 0.07
CA VAL A 104 10.45 8.40 1.09
C VAL A 104 9.67 9.59 0.54
N ASP A 105 10.04 10.11 -0.63
CA ASP A 105 9.40 11.28 -1.22
C ASP A 105 7.92 11.04 -1.53
N THR A 106 7.61 9.85 -2.03
CA THR A 106 6.24 9.43 -2.36
C THR A 106 5.41 9.25 -1.09
N ALA A 107 5.96 8.56 -0.09
CA ALA A 107 5.32 8.35 1.21
C ALA A 107 5.04 9.68 1.93
N ALA A 108 6.01 10.60 1.93
CA ALA A 108 5.87 11.92 2.54
C ALA A 108 4.73 12.70 1.88
N ALA A 109 4.66 12.71 0.54
CA ALA A 109 3.58 13.38 -0.18
C ALA A 109 2.18 12.86 0.19
N ILE A 110 2.04 11.54 0.41
CA ILE A 110 0.76 10.92 0.84
C ILE A 110 0.40 11.37 2.25
N VAL A 111 1.35 11.28 3.19
CA VAL A 111 1.12 11.60 4.60
C VAL A 111 0.88 13.09 4.81
N ASP A 112 1.60 13.94 4.08
CA ASP A 112 1.42 15.39 4.12
C ASP A 112 0.03 15.78 3.62
N TYR A 113 -0.44 15.17 2.53
CA TYR A 113 -1.80 15.39 2.04
C TYR A 113 -2.85 14.87 3.02
N ALA A 114 -2.73 13.63 3.49
CA ALA A 114 -3.68 12.99 4.40
C ALA A 114 -3.78 13.65 5.79
N ARG A 115 -2.83 14.54 6.15
CA ARG A 115 -2.83 15.34 7.38
C ARG A 115 -3.19 16.80 7.14
N SER A 116 -3.32 17.20 5.87
CA SER A 116 -3.76 18.54 5.50
C SER A 116 -5.15 18.81 6.07
N ARG A 117 -5.49 20.09 6.20
CA ARG A 117 -6.87 20.52 6.46
C ARG A 117 -7.57 21.04 5.21
N ASP A 118 -6.82 21.16 4.12
CA ASP A 118 -7.25 21.70 2.84
C ASP A 118 -7.58 20.54 1.87
N ASP A 119 -8.42 19.61 2.33
CA ASP A 119 -8.80 18.42 1.56
C ASP A 119 -9.74 18.77 0.41
N LEU A 120 -9.59 18.07 -0.71
CA LEU A 120 -10.46 18.26 -1.87
C LEU A 120 -11.90 17.82 -1.57
N ILE A 121 -12.06 16.79 -0.75
CA ILE A 121 -13.36 16.29 -0.29
C ILE A 121 -13.38 16.37 1.23
N PRO A 122 -14.27 17.18 1.82
CA PRO A 122 -14.30 17.33 3.27
C PRO A 122 -14.52 16.02 4.02
N ASP A 123 -13.71 15.78 5.04
CA ASP A 123 -13.75 14.57 5.88
C ASP A 123 -15.08 14.29 6.56
N TRP A 124 -15.84 15.34 6.89
CA TRP A 124 -17.15 15.20 7.52
C TRP A 124 -18.22 14.67 6.56
N MET A 125 -17.94 14.57 5.26
CA MET A 125 -18.91 14.12 4.28
C MET A 125 -19.25 12.64 4.49
N PRO A 126 -20.53 12.28 4.71
CA PRO A 126 -20.91 10.90 4.96
C PRO A 126 -20.45 9.97 3.84
N GLN A 127 -19.91 8.81 4.22
CA GLN A 127 -19.41 7.75 3.34
C GLN A 127 -18.18 8.11 2.47
N VAL A 128 -18.10 9.32 1.91
CA VAL A 128 -17.11 9.69 0.89
C VAL A 128 -16.04 10.66 1.37
N GLY A 129 -16.10 11.12 2.63
CA GLY A 129 -14.95 11.76 3.25
C GLY A 129 -13.70 10.88 3.09
N ARG A 130 -12.55 11.51 2.82
CA ARG A 130 -11.29 10.82 2.54
C ARG A 130 -11.23 10.01 1.23
N LEU A 131 -12.17 10.22 0.29
CA LEU A 131 -12.10 9.58 -1.03
C LEU A 131 -10.85 10.04 -1.80
N ASP A 132 -10.54 11.33 -1.74
CA ASP A 132 -9.34 11.93 -2.34
C ASP A 132 -8.05 11.34 -1.76
N ASP A 133 -7.96 11.16 -0.45
CA ASP A 133 -6.87 10.42 0.20
C ASP A 133 -6.73 8.99 -0.33
N ALA A 134 -7.85 8.30 -0.47
CA ALA A 134 -7.86 6.94 -1.00
C ALA A 134 -7.35 6.91 -2.46
N ILE A 135 -7.69 7.91 -3.26
CA ILE A 135 -7.18 8.05 -4.63
C ILE A 135 -5.67 8.31 -4.64
N VAL A 136 -5.18 9.20 -3.76
CA VAL A 136 -3.74 9.53 -3.67
C VAL A 136 -2.90 8.31 -3.33
N VAL A 137 -3.26 7.56 -2.28
CA VAL A 137 -2.50 6.37 -1.89
C VAL A 137 -2.62 5.23 -2.91
N GLU A 138 -3.79 5.03 -3.54
CA GLU A 138 -3.96 4.04 -4.62
C GLU A 138 -3.02 4.36 -5.79
N THR A 139 -2.99 5.64 -6.18
CA THR A 139 -2.18 6.12 -7.30
C THR A 139 -0.68 5.89 -7.04
N ALA A 140 -0.24 6.15 -5.81
CA ALA A 140 1.14 5.97 -5.40
C ALA A 140 1.52 4.50 -5.15
N TRP A 141 0.54 3.61 -5.00
CA TRP A 141 0.72 2.26 -4.51
C TRP A 141 1.74 1.43 -5.32
N PRO A 142 1.76 1.46 -6.67
CA PRO A 142 2.74 0.68 -7.44
C PRO A 142 4.21 1.01 -7.12
N LYS A 143 4.50 2.23 -6.65
CA LYS A 143 5.85 2.65 -6.24
C LYS A 143 6.17 2.33 -4.78
N LEU A 144 5.14 2.20 -3.93
CA LEU A 144 5.31 2.03 -2.48
C LEU A 144 5.09 0.61 -1.98
N ALA A 145 4.34 -0.22 -2.71
CA ALA A 145 3.88 -1.51 -2.21
C ALA A 145 5.03 -2.40 -1.73
N GLY A 146 6.12 -2.49 -2.49
CA GLY A 146 7.30 -3.28 -2.13
C GLY A 146 7.95 -2.78 -0.85
N GLU A 147 8.20 -1.48 -0.74
CA GLU A 147 8.83 -0.87 0.43
C GLU A 147 7.96 -1.01 1.70
N VAL A 148 6.63 -0.89 1.57
CA VAL A 148 5.71 -1.13 2.69
C VAL A 148 5.68 -2.61 3.07
N ASP A 149 5.73 -3.53 2.11
CA ASP A 149 5.80 -4.97 2.36
C ASP A 149 7.08 -5.33 3.15
N ASP A 150 8.22 -4.79 2.72
CA ASP A 150 9.51 -4.95 3.37
C ASP A 150 9.49 -4.39 4.80
N TYR A 151 8.93 -3.19 4.99
CA TYR A 151 8.78 -2.60 6.32
C TYR A 151 7.91 -3.45 7.25
N LEU A 152 6.79 -3.98 6.77
CA LEU A 152 5.92 -4.85 7.57
C LEU A 152 6.59 -6.17 7.94
N ASP A 153 7.40 -6.71 7.03
CA ASP A 153 8.24 -7.89 7.30
C ASP A 153 9.30 -7.58 8.37
N TYR A 154 9.99 -6.45 8.23
CA TYR A 154 10.93 -5.91 9.21
C TYR A 154 10.31 -5.78 10.60
N VAL A 155 9.11 -5.18 10.72
CA VAL A 155 8.41 -5.06 12.01
C VAL A 155 8.11 -6.43 12.61
N ARG A 156 7.71 -7.40 11.79
CA ARG A 156 7.46 -8.78 12.23
C ARG A 156 8.72 -9.45 12.75
N VAL A 157 9.83 -9.35 12.02
CA VAL A 157 11.13 -9.94 12.40
C VAL A 157 11.66 -9.26 13.66
N ARG A 158 11.66 -7.92 13.73
CA ARG A 158 12.06 -7.15 14.92
C ARG A 158 11.29 -7.59 16.16
N SER A 159 9.98 -7.77 16.02
CA SER A 159 9.14 -8.24 17.12
C SER A 159 9.55 -9.64 17.57
N ARG A 160 9.74 -10.58 16.64
CA ARG A 160 10.18 -11.95 16.95
C ARG A 160 11.54 -12.00 17.64
N GLU A 161 12.52 -11.27 17.11
CA GLU A 161 13.89 -11.20 17.66
C GLU A 161 13.92 -10.57 19.07
N ALA A 162 13.09 -9.54 19.30
CA ALA A 162 12.94 -8.91 20.60
C ALA A 162 12.33 -9.85 21.64
N HIS A 163 11.27 -10.59 21.27
CA HIS A 163 10.63 -11.57 22.14
C HIS A 163 11.58 -12.71 22.53
N GLN A 164 12.42 -13.19 21.60
CA GLN A 164 13.42 -14.22 21.91
C GLN A 164 14.49 -13.77 22.92
N ARG A 165 14.68 -12.44 23.06
CA ARG A 165 15.66 -11.83 23.98
C ARG A 165 15.01 -11.20 25.21
N ASP A 166 13.72 -11.49 25.44
CA ASP A 166 12.91 -10.89 26.52
C ASP A 166 12.96 -9.35 26.54
N ARG A 167 12.99 -8.72 25.35
CA ARG A 167 12.97 -7.27 25.16
C ARG A 167 11.66 -6.82 24.49
N SER A 168 11.27 -5.58 24.75
CA SER A 168 10.19 -4.94 23.99
C SER A 168 10.65 -4.60 22.56
N PRO A 169 9.83 -4.78 21.52
CA PRO A 169 10.20 -4.44 20.14
C PRO A 169 10.66 -2.98 19.96
N ALA A 170 10.02 -2.02 20.65
CA ALA A 170 10.37 -0.60 20.56
C ALA A 170 11.73 -0.23 21.19
N GLY A 171 12.24 -1.07 22.10
CA GLY A 171 13.52 -0.88 22.77
C GLY A 171 14.63 -1.78 22.24
N TYR A 172 14.35 -2.60 21.22
CA TYR A 172 15.31 -3.49 20.61
C TYR A 172 15.98 -2.78 19.44
N ALA A 173 17.31 -2.71 19.47
CA ALA A 173 18.10 -2.14 18.38
C ALA A 173 18.12 -3.14 17.21
N PHE A 174 17.36 -2.84 16.17
CA PHE A 174 17.28 -3.66 14.97
C PHE A 174 16.99 -2.74 13.79
N SER A 175 17.94 -2.61 12.89
CA SER A 175 17.92 -1.70 11.75
C SER A 175 17.47 -2.39 10.47
N ARG A 176 17.27 -1.61 9.41
CA ARG A 176 17.07 -2.15 8.05
C ARG A 176 18.20 -3.09 7.62
N ALA A 177 19.46 -2.73 7.92
CA ALA A 177 20.62 -3.56 7.55
C ALA A 177 20.61 -4.93 8.25
N ASP A 178 20.24 -4.97 9.53
CA ASP A 178 20.11 -6.24 10.27
C ASP A 178 19.01 -7.12 9.66
N TRP A 179 17.90 -6.53 9.23
CA TRP A 179 16.84 -7.25 8.52
C TRP A 179 17.28 -7.74 7.14
N GLU A 180 17.99 -6.93 6.37
CA GLU A 180 18.54 -7.33 5.07
C GLU A 180 19.51 -8.51 5.20
N GLU A 181 20.33 -8.54 6.25
CA GLU A 181 21.21 -9.68 6.58
C GLU A 181 20.40 -10.94 6.88
N VAL A 182 19.38 -10.87 7.74
CA VAL A 182 18.47 -12.00 8.01
C VAL A 182 17.81 -12.50 6.73
N ARG A 183 17.33 -11.61 5.87
CA ARG A 183 16.69 -11.98 4.60
C ARG A 183 17.67 -12.62 3.62
N TYR A 184 18.92 -12.14 3.60
CA TYR A 184 19.99 -12.74 2.81
C TYR A 184 20.32 -14.16 3.29
N GLU A 185 20.51 -14.36 4.60
CA GLU A 185 20.78 -15.67 5.19
C GLU A 185 19.64 -16.66 4.91
N GLU A 186 18.38 -16.23 5.08
CA GLU A 186 17.20 -17.04 4.77
C GLU A 186 17.15 -17.44 3.28
N ALA A 187 17.45 -16.51 2.37
CA ALA A 187 17.47 -16.77 0.93
C ALA A 187 18.58 -17.75 0.53
N VAL A 188 19.77 -17.60 1.11
CA VAL A 188 20.93 -18.48 0.91
C VAL A 188 20.61 -19.90 1.40
N LEU A 189 20.04 -20.04 2.60
CA LEU A 189 19.64 -21.34 3.14
C LEU A 189 18.58 -22.02 2.25
N ALA A 190 17.56 -21.28 1.83
CA ALA A 190 16.52 -21.80 0.94
C ALA A 190 17.08 -22.28 -0.42
N GLN A 191 18.08 -21.58 -0.95
CA GLN A 191 18.77 -22.01 -2.17
C GLN A 191 19.57 -23.29 -1.94
N TYR A 192 20.30 -23.40 -0.83
CA TYR A 192 21.01 -24.63 -0.47
C TYR A 192 20.06 -25.82 -0.28
N GLU A 193 18.93 -25.64 0.41
CA GLU A 193 17.92 -26.69 0.60
C GLU A 193 17.31 -27.14 -0.72
N LYS A 194 17.01 -26.18 -1.62
CA LYS A 194 16.53 -26.49 -2.96
C LYS A 194 17.55 -27.32 -3.74
N GLN A 195 18.83 -26.94 -3.69
CA GLN A 195 19.92 -27.69 -4.33
C GLN A 195 20.03 -29.12 -3.78
N ILE A 196 20.02 -29.30 -2.46
CA ILE A 196 20.08 -30.63 -1.82
C ILE A 196 18.89 -31.51 -2.24
N ARG A 197 17.69 -30.92 -2.31
CA ARG A 197 16.48 -31.62 -2.75
C ARG A 197 16.56 -32.01 -4.23
N GLU A 198 17.12 -31.15 -5.07
CA GLU A 198 17.28 -31.40 -6.51
C GLU A 198 18.42 -32.37 -6.81
N SER A 199 19.46 -32.40 -5.98
CA SER A 199 20.60 -33.34 -6.08
C SER A 199 20.29 -34.73 -5.52
N SER A 200 19.04 -35.19 -5.62
CA SER A 200 18.49 -36.35 -4.90
C SER A 200 19.46 -37.54 -4.73
N PHE A 201 19.47 -38.04 -3.49
CA PHE A 201 20.08 -39.24 -2.92
C PHE A 201 19.62 -40.57 -3.55
N LEU A 202 19.42 -40.63 -4.87
CA LEU A 202 19.35 -41.92 -5.54
C LEU A 202 20.78 -42.46 -5.58
N PRO A 203 21.11 -43.58 -4.91
CA PRO A 203 22.37 -44.24 -5.18
C PRO A 203 22.35 -44.56 -6.66
N GLU A 204 23.38 -44.10 -7.37
CA GLU A 204 23.67 -44.51 -8.73
C GLU A 204 23.46 -46.02 -8.80
N SER A 205 22.56 -46.50 -9.68
CA SER A 205 22.13 -47.89 -9.66
C SER A 205 23.37 -48.78 -9.69
N SER A 206 23.69 -49.40 -8.56
CA SER A 206 24.88 -50.23 -8.45
C SER A 206 24.73 -51.35 -9.48
N PRO A 207 25.70 -51.57 -10.38
CA PRO A 207 25.59 -52.64 -11.36
C PRO A 207 25.46 -53.96 -10.60
N ILE A 208 24.31 -54.62 -10.77
CA ILE A 208 24.03 -55.93 -10.18
C ILE A 208 25.03 -56.91 -10.79
N PHE A 209 26.04 -57.30 -10.02
CA PHE A 209 26.95 -58.38 -10.41
C PHE A 209 26.17 -59.69 -10.46
N ARG A 210 25.98 -60.26 -11.67
CA ARG A 210 25.50 -61.63 -11.83
C ARG A 210 26.69 -62.58 -11.83
N VAL A 211 26.71 -63.49 -10.87
CA VAL A 211 27.65 -64.62 -10.85
C VAL A 211 27.01 -65.76 -11.65
N HIS A 212 27.75 -66.26 -12.65
CA HIS A 212 27.40 -67.41 -13.48
C HIS A 212 27.93 -68.70 -12.87
#